data_AF-A0A5S3P7R0-F1
#
_entry.id   AF-A0A5S3P7R0-F1
#
_cell.length_a   1.000
_cell.length_b   1.000
_cell.length_c   1.000
_cell.angle_alpha   90.00
_cell.angle_beta   90.00
_cell.angle_gamma   90.00
#
_symmetry.space_group_name_H-M   'P 1'
#
loop_
_entity.id
_entity.type
_entity.pdbx_description
1 polymer ?
#
loop_
_entity_poly.entity_id
_entity_poly.type
_entity_poly.pdbx_seq_one_letter_code
_entity_poly.pdbx_strand_id
1 'polypeptide(L)'
;MPKKGPPRFARRSLDKSVGCRVRKHREASGISRNDLAGDAAIAPHTLARIERGHQLPTEDTLRRIAGVLRVSVGLLAPNWAADDRERIVLGTEHLGLGLRQIRVGRSITLTEAARAAGVSISTFSRFERGLHGEGELAKLYKAEGRMTERLTLVSDPLAKLLGYRSAADLTDACEWIELGQASVPSE
;
A
#
# COMPACT_ATOMS: atom_id res chain seq x y z
N MET A 1 -8.44 -20.65 -16.28
CA MET A 1 -8.64 -19.19 -16.32
C MET A 1 -7.98 -18.58 -15.08
N PRO A 2 -6.95 -17.72 -15.20
CA PRO A 2 -6.51 -16.94 -14.05
C PRO A 2 -7.68 -16.09 -13.56
N LYS A 3 -7.92 -16.07 -12.24
CA LYS A 3 -9.05 -15.33 -11.67
C LYS A 3 -8.88 -13.84 -11.94
N LYS A 4 -9.83 -13.22 -12.66
CA LYS A 4 -9.96 -11.76 -12.75
C LYS A 4 -9.83 -11.14 -11.35
N GLY A 5 -8.86 -10.27 -11.17
CA GLY A 5 -8.64 -9.49 -9.94
C GLY A 5 -7.15 -9.20 -9.72
N PRO A 6 -6.80 -8.08 -9.07
CA PRO A 6 -5.41 -7.66 -8.88
C PRO A 6 -4.62 -8.70 -8.06
N PRO A 7 -3.27 -8.67 -8.18
CA PRO A 7 -2.38 -9.59 -7.49
C PRO A 7 -2.74 -9.70 -6.01
N ARG A 8 -2.92 -10.93 -5.55
CA ARG A 8 -3.42 -11.19 -4.19
C ARG A 8 -2.24 -11.66 -3.35
N PHE A 9 -1.64 -10.72 -2.62
CA PHE A 9 -0.72 -10.99 -1.50
C PHE A 9 -1.44 -11.68 -0.33
N ALA A 10 -2.04 -12.84 -0.61
CA ALA A 10 -2.89 -13.57 0.30
C ALA A 10 -2.00 -14.23 1.35
N ARG A 11 -2.23 -13.97 2.64
CA ARG A 11 -1.43 -14.59 3.71
C ARG A 11 -1.44 -16.12 3.63
N ARG A 12 -2.52 -16.73 3.15
CA ARG A 12 -2.63 -18.19 2.95
C ARG A 12 -1.66 -18.76 1.92
N SER A 13 -1.09 -17.94 1.02
CA SER A 13 -0.05 -18.38 0.07
C SER A 13 1.36 -18.24 0.64
N LEU A 14 1.54 -17.60 1.80
CA LEU A 14 2.85 -17.55 2.46
C LEU A 14 3.15 -18.89 3.12
N ASP A 15 4.34 -19.40 2.85
CA ASP A 15 4.88 -20.51 3.61
C ASP A 15 5.48 -20.03 4.95
N LYS A 16 5.58 -20.93 5.93
CA LYS A 16 6.07 -20.59 7.28
C LYS A 16 7.54 -20.14 7.31
N SER A 17 8.32 -20.41 6.26
CA SER A 17 9.74 -20.01 6.19
C SER A 17 9.94 -18.53 5.86
N VAL A 18 8.88 -17.76 5.54
CA VAL A 18 8.94 -16.30 5.44
C VAL A 18 9.59 -15.66 6.67
N GLY A 19 9.25 -16.15 7.87
CA GLY A 19 9.85 -15.70 9.13
C GLY A 19 11.35 -15.99 9.22
N CYS A 20 11.76 -17.18 8.78
CA CYS A 20 13.16 -17.58 8.73
C CYS A 20 13.96 -16.70 7.76
N ARG A 21 13.40 -16.38 6.58
CA ARG A 21 14.02 -15.47 5.61
C ARG A 21 14.16 -14.05 6.13
N VAL A 22 13.13 -13.52 6.82
CA VAL A 22 13.22 -12.22 7.51
C VAL A 22 14.36 -12.21 8.52
N ARG A 23 14.40 -13.23 9.39
CA ARG A 23 15.46 -13.36 10.42
C ARG A 23 16.85 -13.41 9.80
N LYS A 24 17.03 -14.24 8.77
CA LYS A 24 18.30 -14.41 8.07
C LYS A 24 18.82 -13.08 7.49
N HIS A 25 17.96 -12.31 6.82
CA HIS A 25 18.35 -11.03 6.25
C HIS A 25 18.59 -9.96 7.30
N ARG A 26 17.81 -9.97 8.40
CA ARG A 26 18.07 -9.09 9.56
C ARG A 26 19.45 -9.34 10.15
N GLU A 27 19.78 -10.60 10.42
CA GLU A 27 21.07 -11.00 10.98
C GLU A 27 22.23 -10.67 10.02
N ALA A 28 22.05 -10.90 8.72
CA ALA A 28 23.02 -10.51 7.70
C ALA A 28 23.21 -8.98 7.59
N SER A 29 22.20 -8.19 7.94
CA SER A 29 22.27 -6.72 7.95
C SER A 29 22.83 -6.16 9.27
N GLY A 30 23.14 -7.01 10.26
CA GLY A 30 23.73 -6.60 11.54
C GLY A 30 22.80 -5.83 12.48
N ILE A 31 21.52 -5.67 12.16
CA ILE A 31 20.57 -4.88 12.96
C ILE A 31 19.85 -5.76 14.01
N SER A 32 19.52 -5.18 15.16
CA SER A 32 18.77 -5.89 16.19
C SER A 32 17.32 -6.08 15.78
N ARG A 33 16.61 -6.98 16.48
CA ARG A 33 15.17 -7.14 16.30
C ARG A 33 14.41 -5.86 16.66
N ASN A 34 14.87 -5.13 17.67
CA ASN A 34 14.21 -3.89 18.09
C ASN A 34 14.37 -2.80 17.04
N ASP A 35 15.56 -2.70 16.42
CA ASP A 35 15.83 -1.72 15.35
C ASP A 35 14.93 -2.01 14.14
N LEU A 36 14.93 -3.27 13.65
CA LEU A 36 14.07 -3.64 12.54
C LEU A 36 12.58 -3.40 12.85
N ALA A 37 12.13 -3.69 14.07
CA ALA A 37 10.75 -3.47 14.48
C ALA A 37 10.40 -1.98 14.53
N GLY A 38 11.28 -1.17 15.11
CA GLY A 38 11.13 0.29 15.19
C GLY A 38 11.07 0.93 13.81
N ASP A 39 12.05 0.64 12.96
CA ASP A 39 12.15 1.19 11.61
C ASP A 39 11.00 0.74 10.71
N ALA A 40 10.53 -0.50 10.87
CA ALA A 40 9.36 -1.01 10.15
C ALA A 40 8.02 -0.56 10.77
N ALA A 41 8.04 0.23 11.84
CA ALA A 41 6.87 0.68 12.59
C ALA A 41 5.93 -0.49 12.98
N ILE A 42 6.50 -1.55 13.53
CA ILE A 42 5.79 -2.71 14.07
C ILE A 42 6.25 -3.01 15.49
N ALA A 43 5.39 -3.64 16.30
CA ALA A 43 5.77 -3.98 17.66
C ALA A 43 6.87 -5.07 17.68
N PRO A 44 7.91 -4.97 18.52
CA PRO A 44 8.99 -5.97 18.59
C PRO A 44 8.50 -7.39 18.85
N HIS A 45 7.46 -7.54 19.68
CA HIS A 45 6.83 -8.84 19.94
C HIS A 45 6.18 -9.44 18.69
N THR A 46 5.63 -8.59 17.79
CA THR A 46 5.04 -9.01 16.53
C THR A 46 6.12 -9.53 15.59
N LEU A 47 7.24 -8.80 15.46
CA LEU A 47 8.38 -9.26 14.68
C LEU A 47 8.93 -10.59 15.21
N ALA A 48 9.05 -10.74 16.54
CA ALA A 48 9.51 -11.99 17.15
C ALA A 48 8.58 -13.19 16.85
N ARG A 49 7.27 -12.98 16.76
CA ARG A 49 6.31 -14.03 16.36
C ARG A 49 6.42 -14.37 14.87
N ILE A 50 6.67 -13.36 14.03
CA ILE A 50 6.90 -13.54 12.60
C ILE A 50 8.17 -14.36 12.36
N GLU A 51 9.31 -13.95 12.94
CA GLU A 51 10.60 -14.64 12.76
C GLU A 51 10.56 -16.13 13.17
N ARG A 52 9.76 -16.45 14.21
CA ARG A 52 9.54 -17.82 14.69
C ARG A 52 8.49 -18.61 13.90
N GLY A 53 7.81 -17.99 12.93
CA GLY A 53 6.75 -18.63 12.14
C GLY A 53 5.42 -18.83 12.90
N HIS A 54 5.23 -18.23 14.07
CA HIS A 54 3.97 -18.27 14.81
C HIS A 54 2.92 -17.29 14.26
N GLN A 55 3.32 -16.36 13.40
CA GLN A 55 2.43 -15.39 12.77
C GLN A 55 2.91 -15.11 11.35
N LEU A 56 2.00 -15.20 10.38
CA LEU A 56 2.28 -14.79 9.01
C LEU A 56 2.11 -13.27 8.88
N PRO A 57 3.07 -12.55 8.29
CA PRO A 57 2.98 -11.10 8.11
C PRO A 57 1.87 -10.75 7.13
N THR A 58 1.34 -9.53 7.26
CA THR A 58 0.52 -8.94 6.20
C THR A 58 1.43 -8.47 5.06
N GLU A 59 0.87 -8.22 3.88
CA GLU A 59 1.62 -7.59 2.78
C GLU A 59 2.29 -6.29 3.22
N ASP A 60 1.52 -5.38 3.83
CA ASP A 60 2.01 -4.08 4.31
C ASP A 60 3.15 -4.26 5.32
N THR A 61 2.99 -5.19 6.26
CA THR A 61 4.04 -5.54 7.24
C THR A 61 5.30 -6.06 6.56
N LEU A 62 5.17 -7.00 5.62
CA LEU A 62 6.32 -7.59 4.95
C LEU A 62 7.03 -6.57 4.06
N ARG A 63 6.28 -5.64 3.44
CA ARG A 63 6.85 -4.51 2.66
C ARG A 63 7.66 -3.56 3.52
N ARG A 64 7.14 -3.18 4.70
CA ARG A 64 7.89 -2.33 5.63
C ARG A 64 9.19 -2.99 6.06
N ILE A 65 9.12 -4.28 6.44
CA ILE A 65 10.29 -5.08 6.78
C ILE A 65 11.28 -5.14 5.60
N ALA A 66 10.80 -5.44 4.39
CA ALA A 66 11.61 -5.51 3.19
C ALA A 66 12.29 -4.17 2.86
N GLY A 67 11.58 -3.06 3.06
CA GLY A 67 12.10 -1.69 2.88
C GLY A 67 13.24 -1.36 3.82
N VAL A 68 13.11 -1.69 5.12
CA VAL A 68 14.20 -1.50 6.10
C VAL A 68 15.40 -2.38 5.76
N LEU A 69 15.15 -3.64 5.40
CA LEU A 69 16.19 -4.60 5.01
C LEU A 69 16.77 -4.34 3.61
N ARG A 70 16.24 -3.37 2.86
CA ARG A 70 16.63 -3.05 1.47
C ARG A 70 16.62 -4.26 0.53
N VAL A 71 15.63 -5.14 0.69
CA VAL A 71 15.42 -6.32 -0.16
C VAL A 71 14.06 -6.27 -0.83
N SER A 72 13.87 -7.04 -1.90
CA SER A 72 12.55 -7.18 -2.53
C SER A 72 11.62 -8.06 -1.69
N VAL A 73 10.31 -7.83 -1.79
CA VAL A 73 9.32 -8.69 -1.13
C VAL A 73 9.40 -10.11 -1.65
N GLY A 74 9.64 -10.29 -2.95
CA GLY A 74 9.82 -11.61 -3.57
C GLY A 74 10.96 -12.42 -2.96
N LEU A 75 12.02 -11.77 -2.46
CA LEU A 75 13.12 -12.47 -1.78
C LEU A 75 12.70 -13.05 -0.42
N LEU A 76 11.84 -12.33 0.31
CA LEU A 76 11.30 -12.77 1.60
C LEU A 76 10.11 -13.73 1.44
N ALA A 77 9.30 -13.52 0.41
CA ALA A 77 8.12 -14.30 0.06
C ALA A 77 8.12 -14.64 -1.45
N PRO A 78 8.81 -15.72 -1.87
CA PRO A 78 8.89 -16.13 -3.27
C PRO A 78 7.52 -16.36 -3.92
N ASN A 79 6.54 -16.84 -3.14
CA ASN A 79 5.17 -17.06 -3.60
C ASN A 79 4.42 -15.76 -3.94
N TRP A 80 4.97 -14.60 -3.55
CA TRP A 80 4.47 -13.28 -3.92
C TRP A 80 5.30 -12.62 -5.02
N ALA A 81 6.36 -13.26 -5.53
CA ALA A 81 7.25 -12.61 -6.51
C ALA A 81 6.59 -12.32 -7.86
N ALA A 82 5.60 -13.10 -8.27
CA ALA A 82 4.78 -12.78 -9.44
C ALA A 82 3.84 -11.61 -9.14
N ASP A 83 3.10 -11.70 -8.03
CA ASP A 83 2.20 -10.64 -7.56
C ASP A 83 2.92 -9.29 -7.35
N ASP A 84 4.17 -9.31 -6.87
CA ASP A 84 4.98 -8.11 -6.61
C ASP A 84 5.45 -7.42 -7.89
N ARG A 85 5.76 -8.20 -8.94
CA ARG A 85 6.14 -7.66 -10.26
C ARG A 85 4.96 -7.04 -11.00
N GLU A 86 3.77 -7.59 -10.81
CA GLU A 86 2.52 -7.13 -11.44
C GLU A 86 1.78 -6.09 -10.58
N ARG A 87 2.39 -5.66 -9.47
CA ARG A 87 1.75 -4.69 -8.58
C ARG A 87 1.66 -3.33 -9.25
N ILE A 88 0.49 -2.70 -9.14
CA ILE A 88 0.29 -1.30 -9.49
C ILE A 88 1.14 -0.42 -8.56
N VAL A 89 2.05 0.38 -9.12
CA VAL A 89 2.97 1.26 -8.38
C VAL A 89 2.75 2.73 -8.69
N LEU A 90 1.87 3.09 -9.63
CA LEU A 90 1.65 4.49 -10.00
C LEU A 90 0.25 4.98 -9.60
N GLY A 91 0.16 6.22 -9.12
CA GLY A 91 -1.12 6.88 -8.82
C GLY A 91 -2.02 7.02 -10.05
N THR A 92 -1.41 7.10 -11.24
CA THR A 92 -2.07 7.10 -12.56
C THR A 92 -2.73 5.77 -12.92
N GLU A 93 -2.19 4.65 -12.43
CA GLU A 93 -2.81 3.32 -12.58
C GLU A 93 -3.86 3.08 -11.49
N HIS A 94 -3.67 3.66 -10.30
CA HIS A 94 -4.63 3.56 -9.20
C HIS A 94 -4.54 4.70 -8.19
N LEU A 95 -5.57 5.56 -8.17
CA LEU A 95 -5.65 6.75 -7.31
C LEU A 95 -5.45 6.47 -5.82
N GLY A 96 -5.85 5.29 -5.35
CA GLY A 96 -5.67 4.85 -3.96
C GLY A 96 -4.23 4.97 -3.43
N LEU A 97 -3.22 4.81 -4.28
CA LEU A 97 -1.82 4.97 -3.87
C LEU A 97 -1.48 6.42 -3.52
N GLY A 98 -1.86 7.37 -4.38
CA GLY A 98 -1.72 8.80 -4.13
C GLY A 98 -2.58 9.23 -2.94
N LEU A 99 -3.82 8.75 -2.87
CA LEU A 99 -4.74 9.04 -1.77
C LEU A 99 -4.16 8.65 -0.41
N ARG A 100 -3.49 7.49 -0.34
CA ARG A 100 -2.82 7.03 0.88
C ARG A 100 -1.70 7.97 1.31
N GLN A 101 -0.87 8.42 0.37
CA GLN A 101 0.22 9.34 0.68
C GLN A 101 -0.30 10.69 1.17
N ILE A 102 -1.28 11.25 0.47
CA ILE A 102 -1.94 12.51 0.85
C ILE A 102 -2.51 12.40 2.26
N ARG A 103 -3.22 11.30 2.55
CA ARG A 103 -3.84 11.06 3.85
C ARG A 103 -2.81 10.94 4.97
N VAL A 104 -1.77 10.11 4.77
CA VAL A 104 -0.70 9.91 5.76
C VAL A 104 0.10 11.19 5.99
N GLY A 105 0.43 11.92 4.91
CA GLY A 105 1.14 13.21 4.99
C GLY A 105 0.36 14.30 5.72
N ARG A 106 -0.97 14.18 5.79
CA ARG A 106 -1.87 15.07 6.57
C ARG A 106 -2.22 14.52 7.96
N SER A 107 -1.59 13.43 8.37
CA SER A 107 -1.85 12.75 9.65
C SER A 107 -3.32 12.35 9.86
N ILE A 108 -4.08 12.16 8.78
CA ILE A 108 -5.48 11.74 8.84
C ILE A 108 -5.54 10.23 9.00
N THR A 109 -6.34 9.76 9.94
CA THR A 109 -6.49 8.33 10.17
C THR A 109 -7.33 7.68 9.07
N LEU A 110 -7.13 6.38 8.88
CA LEU A 110 -7.93 5.59 7.95
C LEU A 110 -9.43 5.65 8.29
N THR A 111 -9.75 5.70 9.58
CA THR A 111 -11.12 5.78 10.10
C THR A 111 -11.79 7.09 9.73
N GLU A 112 -11.10 8.22 9.92
CA GLU A 112 -11.62 9.55 9.57
C GLU A 112 -11.85 9.68 8.07
N ALA A 113 -10.89 9.24 7.26
CA ALA A 113 -11.02 9.28 5.81
C ALA A 113 -12.15 8.38 5.29
N ALA A 114 -12.28 7.15 5.82
CA ALA A 114 -13.38 6.25 5.45
C ALA A 114 -14.75 6.85 5.82
N ARG A 115 -14.87 7.46 7.00
CA ARG A 115 -16.09 8.16 7.45
C ARG A 115 -16.43 9.31 6.52
N ALA A 116 -15.48 10.19 6.20
CA ALA A 116 -15.70 11.31 5.30
C ALA A 116 -16.08 10.84 3.89
N ALA A 117 -15.49 9.74 3.44
CA ALA A 117 -15.82 9.15 2.15
C ALA A 117 -17.18 8.43 2.11
N GLY A 118 -17.83 8.19 3.26
CA GLY A 118 -19.10 7.48 3.33
C GLY A 118 -18.98 5.97 3.11
N VAL A 119 -17.80 5.38 3.31
CA VAL A 119 -17.52 3.96 3.03
C VAL A 119 -16.99 3.24 4.26
N SER A 120 -16.97 1.91 4.23
CA SER A 120 -16.34 1.14 5.31
C SER A 120 -14.82 1.34 5.34
N ILE A 121 -14.23 1.27 6.55
CA ILE A 121 -12.76 1.29 6.74
C ILE A 121 -12.07 0.20 5.88
N SER A 122 -12.73 -0.96 5.73
CA SER A 122 -12.23 -2.06 4.90
C SER A 122 -12.24 -1.72 3.41
N THR A 123 -13.28 -1.04 2.92
CA THR A 123 -13.39 -0.57 1.53
C THR A 123 -12.27 0.42 1.23
N PHE A 124 -12.11 1.43 2.09
CA PHE A 124 -11.07 2.45 1.99
C PHE A 124 -9.67 1.84 2.04
N SER A 125 -9.41 0.92 2.98
CA SER A 125 -8.13 0.21 3.08
C SER A 125 -7.77 -0.58 1.82
N ARG A 126 -8.75 -1.25 1.20
CA ARG A 126 -8.50 -2.00 -0.04
C ARG A 126 -8.22 -1.05 -1.20
N PHE A 127 -8.92 0.08 -1.27
CA PHE A 127 -8.72 1.08 -2.32
C PHE A 127 -7.31 1.68 -2.23
N GLU A 128 -6.88 2.09 -1.05
CA GLU A 128 -5.54 2.63 -0.81
C GLU A 128 -4.37 1.67 -1.08
N ARG A 129 -4.67 0.37 -1.24
CA ARG A 129 -3.69 -0.66 -1.59
C ARG A 129 -3.73 -1.06 -3.07
N GLY A 130 -4.54 -0.41 -3.90
CA GLY A 130 -4.65 -0.78 -5.30
C GLY A 130 -5.43 -2.07 -5.55
N LEU A 131 -6.22 -2.54 -4.57
CA LEU A 131 -6.90 -3.84 -4.67
C LEU A 131 -8.25 -3.79 -5.39
N HIS A 132 -8.75 -2.59 -5.72
CA HIS A 132 -9.94 -2.37 -6.57
C HIS A 132 -9.98 -0.91 -7.01
N GLY A 133 -10.12 -0.67 -8.32
CA GLY A 133 -10.09 0.68 -8.90
C GLY A 133 -11.45 1.38 -8.98
N GLU A 134 -12.53 0.62 -9.22
CA GLU A 134 -13.89 1.15 -9.40
C GLU A 134 -14.79 0.78 -8.21
N GLY A 135 -15.71 1.67 -7.85
CA GLY A 135 -16.71 1.42 -6.81
C GLY A 135 -17.21 2.69 -6.11
N GLU A 136 -17.47 2.58 -4.80
CA GLU A 136 -18.00 3.67 -3.99
C GLU A 136 -17.03 4.87 -3.86
N LEU A 137 -15.73 4.64 -4.01
CA LEU A 137 -14.69 5.68 -3.83
C LEU A 137 -14.29 6.37 -5.13
N ALA A 138 -14.33 5.66 -6.26
CA ALA A 138 -13.96 6.18 -7.55
C ALA A 138 -14.82 5.56 -8.66
N LYS A 139 -15.15 6.38 -9.65
CA LYS A 139 -15.87 5.94 -10.86
C LYS A 139 -14.96 6.07 -12.05
N LEU A 140 -15.11 5.14 -12.98
CA LEU A 140 -14.44 5.18 -14.27
C LEU A 140 -15.29 6.04 -15.21
N TYR A 141 -14.75 7.18 -15.63
CA TYR A 141 -15.38 8.05 -16.61
C TYR A 141 -14.74 7.84 -17.98
N LYS A 142 -15.58 7.59 -18.98
CA LYS A 142 -15.20 7.66 -20.40
C LYS A 142 -15.43 9.10 -20.83
N ALA A 143 -14.35 9.84 -21.08
CA ALA A 143 -14.49 11.16 -21.68
C ALA A 143 -14.93 10.97 -23.15
N GLU A 144 -16.03 11.60 -23.55
CA GLU A 144 -16.45 11.64 -24.96
C GLU A 144 -15.30 12.17 -25.81
N GLY A 145 -14.78 11.32 -26.71
CA GLY A 145 -13.70 11.68 -27.63
C GLY A 145 -12.26 11.38 -27.18
N ARG A 146 -12.01 10.85 -25.97
CA ARG A 146 -10.69 10.30 -25.59
C ARG A 146 -10.74 8.77 -25.50
N MET A 147 -9.72 8.11 -26.04
CA MET A 147 -9.57 6.65 -25.95
C MET A 147 -9.29 6.14 -24.53
N THR A 148 -8.94 7.01 -23.59
CA THR A 148 -8.47 6.63 -22.26
C THR A 148 -9.55 6.75 -21.20
N GLU A 149 -9.81 5.64 -20.51
CA GLU A 149 -10.69 5.57 -19.34
C GLU A 149 -9.98 6.22 -18.14
N ARG A 150 -10.64 7.15 -17.44
CA ARG A 150 -10.05 7.86 -16.29
C ARG A 150 -10.81 7.52 -15.02
N LEU A 151 -10.10 7.09 -13.97
CA LEU A 151 -10.66 6.97 -12.63
C LEU A 151 -10.80 8.36 -12.02
N THR A 152 -11.93 8.65 -11.39
CA THR A 152 -12.15 9.91 -10.68
C THR A 152 -12.81 9.64 -9.35
N LEU A 153 -12.25 10.21 -8.28
CA LEU A 153 -12.83 10.14 -6.94
C LEU A 153 -14.20 10.82 -6.92
N VAL A 154 -15.12 10.29 -6.12
CA VAL A 154 -16.52 10.77 -6.12
C VAL A 154 -16.91 11.55 -4.86
N SER A 155 -16.06 11.57 -3.83
CA SER A 155 -16.39 12.15 -2.52
C SER A 155 -15.77 13.52 -2.31
N ASP A 156 -16.58 14.57 -2.44
CA ASP A 156 -16.20 15.94 -2.07
C ASP A 156 -15.94 16.11 -0.56
N PRO A 157 -16.69 15.47 0.37
CA PRO A 157 -16.36 15.55 1.79
C PRO A 157 -14.97 14.98 2.12
N LEU A 158 -14.57 13.88 1.48
CA LEU A 158 -13.21 13.35 1.60
C LEU A 158 -12.16 14.35 1.06
N ALA A 159 -12.44 14.96 -0.10
CA ALA A 159 -11.55 15.97 -0.68
C ALA A 159 -11.36 17.16 0.27
N LYS A 160 -12.45 17.69 0.83
CA LYS A 160 -12.42 18.79 1.81
C LYS A 160 -11.67 18.42 3.08
N LEU A 161 -11.87 17.20 3.61
CA LEU A 161 -11.11 16.70 4.76
C LEU A 161 -9.60 16.69 4.46
N LEU A 162 -9.22 16.34 3.23
CA LEU A 162 -7.85 16.34 2.75
C LEU A 162 -7.40 17.73 2.23
N GLY A 163 -8.17 18.79 2.45
CA GLY A 163 -7.79 20.16 2.08
C GLY A 163 -7.85 20.47 0.58
N TYR A 164 -8.63 19.72 -0.19
CA TYR A 164 -8.92 19.99 -1.61
C TYR A 164 -10.33 20.53 -1.78
N ARG A 165 -10.54 21.32 -2.85
CA ARG A 165 -11.83 21.99 -3.10
C ARG A 165 -12.91 21.02 -3.57
N SER A 166 -12.52 20.01 -4.34
CA SER A 166 -13.42 19.05 -4.98
C SER A 166 -12.76 17.67 -5.11
N ALA A 167 -13.58 16.64 -5.35
CA ALA A 167 -13.10 15.30 -5.64
C ALA A 167 -12.27 15.24 -6.94
N ALA A 168 -12.51 16.15 -7.89
CA ALA A 168 -11.70 16.28 -9.10
C ALA A 168 -10.29 16.82 -8.76
N ASP A 169 -10.20 17.88 -7.95
CA ASP A 169 -8.91 18.43 -7.50
C ASP A 169 -8.08 17.40 -6.73
N LEU A 170 -8.75 16.59 -5.88
CA LEU A 170 -8.10 15.48 -5.18
C LEU A 170 -7.66 14.36 -6.14
N THR A 171 -8.45 14.07 -7.18
CA THR A 171 -8.10 13.09 -8.23
C THR A 171 -6.84 13.52 -8.95
N ASP A 172 -6.78 14.77 -9.40
CA ASP A 172 -5.57 15.34 -10.01
C ASP A 172 -4.40 15.18 -9.01
N ALA A 173 -4.55 15.63 -7.77
CA ALA A 173 -3.47 15.49 -6.79
C ALA A 173 -3.00 14.03 -6.56
N CYS A 174 -3.89 13.04 -6.69
CA CYS A 174 -3.52 11.62 -6.56
C CYS A 174 -2.77 11.08 -7.79
N GLU A 175 -3.09 11.56 -8.99
CA GLU A 175 -2.43 11.14 -10.24
C GLU A 175 -0.99 11.65 -10.34
N TRP A 176 -0.72 12.85 -9.82
CA TRP A 176 0.58 13.53 -9.93
C TRP A 176 1.57 13.14 -8.82
N ILE A 177 1.19 12.24 -7.91
CA ILE A 177 2.11 11.69 -6.91
C ILE A 177 2.92 10.57 -7.56
N GLU A 178 4.14 10.92 -8.01
CA GLU A 178 5.15 9.94 -8.39
C GLU A 178 5.59 9.16 -7.13
N LEU A 179 5.33 7.86 -7.12
CA LEU A 179 5.80 6.94 -6.09
C LEU A 179 7.31 6.70 -6.27
N GLY A 180 8.13 7.69 -5.91
CA GLY A 180 9.57 7.56 -6.02
C GLY A 180 10.37 8.85 -5.94
N GLN A 181 10.31 9.58 -4.82
CA GLN A 181 11.52 10.22 -4.30
C GLN A 181 11.59 9.97 -2.79
N ALA A 182 12.30 8.90 -2.43
CA ALA A 182 13.11 8.98 -1.22
C ALA A 182 14.00 10.19 -1.42
N SER A 183 13.76 11.24 -0.65
CA SER A 183 14.62 12.41 -0.54
C SER A 183 16.05 11.95 -0.32
N VAL A 184 16.82 11.89 -1.41
CA VAL A 184 18.28 11.91 -1.35
C VAL A 184 18.60 13.35 -0.96
N PRO A 185 19.20 13.60 0.21
CA PRO A 185 19.63 14.95 0.54
C PRO A 185 20.66 15.36 -0.52
N SER A 186 20.32 16.40 -1.28
CA SER A 186 21.30 17.10 -2.11
C SER A 186 22.20 17.88 -1.16
N GLU A 187 23.52 17.67 -1.30
CA GLU A 187 24.58 18.45 -0.67
C GLU A 187 24.44 19.96 -0.94
#